data_AF-A0A354EJA4-F1
#
_entry.id   AF-A0A354EJA4-F1
#
_cell.length_a   1.000
_cell.length_b   1.000
_cell.length_c   1.000
_cell.angle_alpha   90.00
_cell.angle_beta   90.00
_cell.angle_gamma   90.00
#
_symmetry.space_group_name_H-M   'P 1'
#
loop_
_entity.id
_entity.type
_entity.pdbx_description
1 polymer ?
#
loop_
_entity_poly.entity_id
_entity_poly.type
_entity_poly.pdbx_seq_one_letter_code
_entity_poly.pdbx_strand_id
1 'polypeptide(L)'
;MKNKYVLWGSVIFCVIIVTIICVEFFISQKSNKEIVLVKDAENIFLERSYCYMCPSADCCITDEVYNSGKIITKDRDKIIERQISLDIVNSIISTIQKESLMYKSCKSKTLIMDSGTEYKFNLFGKEKIIHSPGCDEATKKIDNLIDGNTAQARWVLLFKNIFSFLF
;
A
#
# COMPACT_ATOMS: atom_id res chain seq x y z
N MET A 1 0.74 -68.80 5.56
CA MET A 1 -0.10 -67.60 5.70
C MET A 1 0.61 -66.48 6.48
N LYS A 2 1.72 -65.91 5.98
CA LYS A 2 2.48 -64.86 6.71
C LYS A 2 2.76 -63.57 5.92
N ASN A 3 2.28 -63.46 4.67
CA ASN A 3 2.71 -62.39 3.76
C ASN A 3 1.75 -61.19 3.63
N LYS A 4 0.57 -61.24 4.27
CA LYS A 4 -0.41 -60.15 4.15
C LYS A 4 -0.08 -58.96 5.07
N TYR A 5 0.42 -59.20 6.28
CA TYR A 5 0.65 -58.12 7.26
C TYR A 5 1.81 -57.17 6.91
N VAL A 6 2.82 -57.64 6.15
CA VAL A 6 3.94 -56.81 5.71
C VAL A 6 3.51 -55.78 4.66
N LEU A 7 2.56 -56.15 3.79
CA LEU A 7 2.06 -55.26 2.74
C LEU A 7 1.26 -54.08 3.30
N TRP A 8 0.43 -54.32 4.31
CA TRP A 8 -0.38 -53.27 4.95
C TRP A 8 0.48 -52.30 5.78
N GLY A 9 1.55 -52.79 6.44
CA GLY A 9 2.48 -51.95 7.18
C GLY A 9 3.19 -50.92 6.28
N SER A 10 3.58 -51.32 5.07
CA SER A 10 4.23 -50.44 4.10
C SER A 10 3.33 -49.31 3.59
N VAL A 11 2.04 -49.58 3.40
CA VAL A 11 1.08 -48.57 2.90
C VAL A 11 0.84 -47.50 3.96
N ILE A 12 0.67 -47.91 5.22
CA ILE A 12 0.46 -46.97 6.34
C ILE A 12 1.68 -46.07 6.53
N PHE A 13 2.88 -46.62 6.41
CA PHE A 13 4.12 -45.85 6.54
C PHE A 13 4.28 -44.80 5.42
N CYS A 14 3.96 -45.14 4.18
CA CYS A 14 3.97 -44.17 3.07
C CYS A 14 2.98 -43.03 3.27
N VAL A 15 1.77 -43.31 3.77
CA VAL A 15 0.76 -42.27 4.02
C VAL A 15 1.24 -41.27 5.09
N ILE A 16 1.88 -41.76 6.16
CA ILE A 16 2.41 -40.91 7.24
C ILE A 16 3.55 -40.02 6.75
N ILE A 17 4.45 -40.53 5.90
CA ILE A 17 5.55 -39.71 5.35
C ILE A 17 5.00 -38.61 4.46
N VAL A 18 4.03 -38.92 3.59
CA VAL A 18 3.43 -37.94 2.68
C VAL A 18 2.71 -36.84 3.45
N THR A 19 2.00 -37.16 4.53
CA THR A 19 1.33 -36.14 5.35
C THR A 19 2.32 -35.23 6.08
N ILE A 20 3.42 -35.78 6.61
CA ILE A 20 4.47 -34.97 7.26
C ILE A 20 5.09 -33.99 6.26
N ILE A 21 5.46 -34.46 5.07
CA ILE A 21 6.06 -33.61 4.03
C ILE A 21 5.09 -32.50 3.58
N CYS A 22 3.80 -32.82 3.41
CA CYS A 22 2.79 -31.83 3.07
C CYS A 22 2.63 -30.76 4.16
N VAL A 23 2.65 -31.14 5.44
CA VAL A 23 2.51 -30.19 6.55
C VAL A 23 3.71 -29.23 6.60
N GLU A 24 4.95 -29.74 6.48
CA GLU A 24 6.13 -28.87 6.48
C GLU A 24 6.16 -27.90 5.30
N PHE A 25 5.74 -28.35 4.11
CA PHE A 25 5.66 -27.50 2.93
C PHE A 25 4.63 -26.37 3.09
N PHE A 26 3.48 -26.66 3.69
CA PHE A 26 2.44 -25.65 3.95
C PHE A 26 2.88 -24.61 4.99
N ILE A 27 3.61 -25.03 6.04
CA ILE A 27 4.14 -24.11 7.06
C ILE A 27 5.21 -23.20 6.43
N SER A 28 6.08 -23.74 5.57
CA SER A 28 7.13 -22.98 4.89
C SER A 28 6.56 -21.90 3.96
N GLN A 29 5.49 -22.18 3.22
CA GLN A 29 4.81 -21.19 2.37
C GLN A 29 4.19 -20.02 3.15
N LYS A 30 3.67 -20.27 4.36
CA LYS A 30 3.04 -19.22 5.19
C LYS A 30 4.07 -18.25 5.74
N SER A 31 5.23 -18.74 6.20
CA SER A 31 6.30 -17.90 6.74
C SER A 31 6.96 -17.02 5.68
N ASN A 32 7.11 -17.53 4.44
CA ASN A 32 7.83 -16.81 3.39
C ASN A 32 7.10 -15.54 2.89
N LYS A 33 5.76 -15.52 2.92
CA LYS A 33 4.98 -14.33 2.51
C LYS A 33 5.12 -13.15 3.48
N GLU A 34 5.31 -13.43 4.76
CA GLU A 34 5.42 -12.40 5.79
C GLU A 34 6.84 -11.79 5.82
N ILE A 35 7.87 -12.60 5.56
CA ILE A 35 9.29 -12.16 5.56
C ILE A 35 9.62 -11.24 4.36
N VAL A 36 8.95 -11.40 3.22
CA VAL A 36 9.21 -10.56 2.03
C VAL A 36 8.71 -9.12 2.22
N LEU A 37 7.65 -8.88 2.99
CA LEU A 37 7.17 -7.53 3.31
C LEU A 37 8.06 -6.82 4.35
N VAL A 38 8.64 -7.57 5.30
CA VAL A 38 9.47 -7.02 6.39
C VAL A 38 10.85 -6.58 5.90
N LYS A 39 11.40 -7.23 4.87
CA LYS A 39 12.75 -6.92 4.34
C LYS A 39 12.81 -5.60 3.54
N ASP A 40 11.66 -5.00 3.26
CA ASP A 40 11.48 -3.85 2.36
C ASP A 40 10.78 -2.67 3.06
N ALA A 41 10.83 -2.64 4.40
CA ALA A 41 10.12 -1.71 5.28
C ALA A 41 10.41 -0.22 5.00
N GLU A 42 11.60 0.09 4.49
CA GLU A 42 12.04 1.45 4.12
C GLU A 42 11.77 1.80 2.64
N ASN A 43 11.14 0.92 1.87
CA ASN A 43 10.74 1.25 0.51
C ASN A 43 9.41 2.01 0.49
N ILE A 44 9.40 3.12 -0.22
CA ILE A 44 8.20 3.89 -0.56
C ILE A 44 7.44 3.09 -1.62
N PHE A 45 6.23 2.63 -1.28
CA PHE A 45 5.38 1.92 -2.24
C PHE A 45 4.30 2.82 -2.85
N LEU A 46 4.05 3.97 -2.22
CA LEU A 46 3.10 4.97 -2.67
C LEU A 46 3.62 6.36 -2.32
N GLU A 47 3.68 7.23 -3.31
CA GLU A 47 3.85 8.67 -3.15
C GLU A 47 2.61 9.38 -3.69
N ARG A 48 2.06 10.31 -2.90
CA ARG A 48 0.87 11.10 -3.24
C ARG A 48 1.23 12.57 -3.19
N SER A 49 1.20 13.26 -4.33
CA SER A 49 1.49 14.68 -4.43
C SER A 49 0.23 15.45 -4.83
N TYR A 50 -0.11 16.50 -4.10
CA TYR A 50 -1.20 17.38 -4.45
C TYR A 50 -0.77 18.85 -4.35
N CYS A 51 -1.07 19.61 -5.39
CA CYS A 51 -0.81 21.04 -5.43
C CYS A 51 -2.14 21.79 -5.36
N TYR A 52 -2.20 22.82 -4.51
CA TYR A 52 -3.35 23.71 -4.41
C TYR A 52 -3.00 25.07 -5.04
N MET A 53 -4.02 25.77 -5.55
CA MET A 53 -3.85 27.11 -6.09
C MET A 53 -3.31 28.03 -4.99
N CYS A 54 -2.20 28.68 -5.28
CA CYS A 54 -1.46 29.43 -4.30
C CYS A 54 -0.74 30.61 -4.94
N PRO A 55 -0.65 31.76 -4.27
CA PRO A 55 0.00 32.95 -4.82
C PRO A 55 1.53 32.82 -4.92
N SER A 56 2.14 31.80 -4.33
CA SER A 56 3.59 31.51 -4.37
C SER A 56 3.86 30.14 -4.99
N ALA A 57 5.02 29.98 -5.64
CA ALA A 57 5.38 28.83 -6.48
C ALA A 57 5.31 27.44 -5.81
N ASP A 58 5.46 27.33 -4.48
CA ASP A 58 5.56 26.03 -3.80
C ASP A 58 4.38 25.77 -2.86
N CYS A 59 3.27 25.26 -3.39
CA CYS A 59 2.10 24.85 -2.62
C CYS A 59 1.69 23.41 -2.95
N CYS A 60 2.70 22.56 -3.05
CA CYS A 60 2.54 21.13 -3.21
C CYS A 60 2.88 20.44 -1.91
N ILE A 61 2.04 19.47 -1.53
CA ILE A 61 2.25 18.62 -0.38
C ILE A 61 2.43 17.19 -0.89
N THR A 62 3.48 16.53 -0.42
CA THR A 62 3.81 15.17 -0.82
C THR A 62 3.76 14.25 0.40
N ASP A 63 2.96 13.19 0.31
CA ASP A 63 2.94 12.09 1.27
C ASP A 63 3.72 10.90 0.69
N GLU A 64 4.81 10.51 1.36
CA GLU A 64 5.55 9.27 1.07
C GLU A 64 5.08 8.18 2.05
N VAL A 65 4.55 7.08 1.52
CA VAL A 65 4.03 5.96 2.29
C VAL A 65 4.94 4.75 2.10
N TYR A 66 5.50 4.29 3.22
CA TYR A 66 6.48 3.22 3.29
C TYR A 66 5.80 1.88 3.60
N ASN A 67 6.41 0.77 3.19
CA ASN A 67 5.88 -0.58 3.48
C ASN A 67 5.76 -0.88 4.98
N SER A 68 6.56 -0.21 5.82
CA SER A 68 6.45 -0.23 7.28
C SER A 68 5.17 0.41 7.83
N GLY A 69 4.40 1.12 7.00
CA GLY A 69 3.29 1.96 7.43
C GLY A 69 3.72 3.35 7.92
N LYS A 70 5.01 3.68 7.85
CA LYS A 70 5.48 5.05 8.06
C LYS A 70 4.97 5.94 6.93
N ILE A 71 4.55 7.15 7.27
CA ILE A 71 4.13 8.19 6.34
C ILE A 71 4.95 9.45 6.63
N ILE A 72 5.61 9.98 5.61
CA ILE A 72 6.30 11.28 5.68
C ILE A 72 5.53 12.27 4.81
N THR A 73 4.93 13.28 5.44
CA THR A 73 4.34 14.43 4.74
C THR A 73 5.37 15.54 4.63
N LYS A 74 5.68 15.96 3.41
CA LYS A 74 6.52 17.12 3.09
C LYS A 74 5.63 18.27 2.63
N ASP A 75 5.70 19.39 3.33
CA ASP A 75 4.97 20.63 3.03
C ASP A 75 5.94 21.81 3.20
N ARG A 76 6.56 22.26 2.10
CA ARG A 76 7.66 23.23 2.09
C ARG A 76 8.79 22.81 3.06
N ASP A 77 8.96 23.57 4.14
CA ASP A 77 9.99 23.33 5.17
C ASP A 77 9.50 22.44 6.33
N LYS A 78 8.25 21.95 6.26
CA LYS A 78 7.66 21.11 7.31
C LYS A 78 7.70 19.65 6.88
N ILE A 79 8.21 18.82 7.77
CA ILE A 79 8.17 17.37 7.67
C ILE A 79 7.33 16.85 8.83
N ILE A 80 6.24 16.15 8.52
CA ILE A 80 5.42 15.49 9.52
C ILE A 80 5.50 13.99 9.30
N GLU A 81 5.93 13.29 10.34
CA GLU A 81 5.94 11.83 10.37
C GLU A 81 4.69 11.29 11.04
N ARG A 82 4.07 10.28 10.42
CA ARG A 82 2.91 9.54 10.97
C ARG A 82 3.10 8.05 10.77
N GLN A 83 2.33 7.26 11.50
CA GLN A 83 2.34 5.81 11.40
C GLN A 83 0.92 5.30 11.19
N ILE A 84 0.74 4.41 10.22
CA ILE A 84 -0.46 3.59 10.05
C ILE A 84 -0.14 2.12 10.38
N SER A 85 -1.18 1.34 10.70
CA SER A 85 -1.01 -0.09 10.96
C SER A 85 -0.69 -0.86 9.67
N LEU A 86 -0.01 -1.99 9.82
CA LEU A 86 0.31 -2.89 8.69
C LEU A 86 -0.96 -3.42 8.00
N ASP A 87 -2.07 -3.56 8.74
CA ASP A 87 -3.36 -3.95 8.16
C ASP A 87 -3.88 -2.92 7.15
N ILE A 88 -3.65 -1.63 7.42
CA ILE A 88 -4.00 -0.55 6.49
C ILE A 88 -3.09 -0.60 5.27
N VAL A 89 -1.79 -0.79 5.47
CA VAL A 89 -0.82 -0.96 4.36
C VAL A 89 -1.26 -2.11 3.44
N ASN A 90 -1.54 -3.27 4.02
CA ASN A 90 -2.04 -4.44 3.29
C ASN A 90 -3.35 -4.16 2.57
N SER A 91 -4.26 -3.37 3.17
CA SER A 91 -5.51 -2.97 2.53
C SER A 91 -5.29 -2.03 1.33
N ILE A 92 -4.33 -1.12 1.42
CA ILE A 92 -3.95 -0.24 0.31
C ILE A 92 -3.38 -1.08 -0.83
N ILE A 93 -2.41 -1.95 -0.55
CA ILE A 93 -1.79 -2.85 -1.55
C ILE A 93 -2.85 -3.74 -2.20
N SER A 94 -3.74 -4.33 -1.40
CA SER A 94 -4.86 -5.15 -1.87
C SER A 94 -5.80 -4.37 -2.78
N THR A 95 -6.09 -3.10 -2.46
CA THR A 95 -6.92 -2.22 -3.30
C THR A 95 -6.23 -1.96 -4.64
N ILE A 96 -4.93 -1.65 -4.64
CA ILE A 96 -4.14 -1.42 -5.85
C ILE A 96 -4.15 -2.65 -6.77
N GLN A 97 -4.00 -3.85 -6.19
CA GLN A 97 -4.04 -5.12 -6.92
C GLN A 97 -5.44 -5.44 -7.45
N LYS A 98 -6.47 -5.37 -6.59
CA LYS A 98 -7.85 -5.71 -6.93
C LYS A 98 -8.41 -4.81 -8.04
N GLU A 99 -8.10 -3.51 -7.97
CA GLU A 99 -8.51 -2.52 -8.97
C GLU A 99 -7.57 -2.50 -10.20
N SER A 100 -6.52 -3.34 -10.18
CA SER A 100 -5.51 -3.48 -11.23
C SER A 100 -4.86 -2.14 -11.64
N LEU A 101 -4.65 -1.23 -10.69
CA LEU A 101 -4.17 0.13 -10.97
C LEU A 101 -2.79 0.17 -11.63
N MET A 102 -1.96 -0.84 -11.38
CA MET A 102 -0.65 -0.97 -12.02
C MET A 102 -0.73 -1.22 -13.53
N TYR A 103 -1.85 -1.74 -14.04
CA TYR A 103 -2.02 -2.15 -15.44
C TYR A 103 -3.11 -1.37 -16.17
N LYS A 104 -4.10 -0.86 -15.43
CA LYS A 104 -5.27 -0.17 -15.99
C LYS A 104 -4.87 1.18 -16.58
N SER A 105 -5.47 1.52 -17.73
CA SER A 105 -5.35 2.84 -18.31
C SER A 105 -6.24 3.83 -17.56
N CYS A 106 -5.68 4.57 -16.62
CA CYS A 106 -6.36 5.61 -15.85
C CYS A 106 -6.31 6.98 -16.56
N LYS A 107 -6.81 7.03 -17.80
CA LYS A 107 -6.92 8.31 -18.53
C LYS A 107 -8.04 9.14 -17.92
N SER A 108 -7.72 10.36 -17.51
CA SER A 108 -8.73 11.36 -17.17
C SER A 108 -9.60 11.64 -18.39
N LYS A 109 -10.93 11.62 -18.22
CA LYS A 109 -11.88 12.06 -19.25
C LYS A 109 -12.02 13.59 -19.30
N THR A 110 -11.51 14.28 -18.31
CA THR A 110 -11.64 15.73 -18.13
C THR A 110 -10.26 16.38 -18.27
N LEU A 111 -10.18 17.51 -18.97
CA LEU A 111 -8.97 18.34 -18.99
C LEU A 111 -8.61 18.72 -17.55
N ILE A 112 -7.41 18.33 -17.11
CA ILE A 112 -6.91 18.57 -15.76
C ILE A 112 -6.59 20.07 -15.67
N MET A 113 -7.46 20.85 -15.01
CA MET A 113 -7.18 22.25 -14.68
C MET A 113 -6.44 22.30 -13.35
N ASP A 114 -5.13 22.55 -13.40
CA ASP A 114 -4.19 23.07 -12.39
C ASP A 114 -4.25 22.53 -10.93
N SER A 115 -5.07 21.52 -10.62
CA SER A 115 -5.39 21.06 -9.26
C SER A 115 -5.59 19.54 -9.18
N GLY A 116 -4.76 18.78 -9.88
CA GLY A 116 -4.77 17.32 -9.83
C GLY A 116 -3.89 16.76 -8.72
N THR A 117 -4.31 15.65 -8.11
CA THR A 117 -3.43 14.80 -7.29
C THR A 117 -2.70 13.80 -8.18
N GLU A 118 -1.39 13.71 -8.03
CA GLU A 118 -0.55 12.68 -8.63
C GLU A 118 -0.33 11.54 -7.64
N TYR A 119 -0.51 10.31 -8.12
CA TYR A 119 -0.24 9.08 -7.37
C TYR A 119 0.86 8.31 -8.09
N LYS A 120 1.95 8.06 -7.39
CA LYS A 120 3.07 7.25 -7.87
C LYS A 120 3.15 5.97 -7.05
N PHE A 121 2.83 4.86 -7.70
CA PHE A 121 2.88 3.53 -7.10
C PHE A 121 4.17 2.83 -7.48
N ASN A 122 4.85 2.23 -6.49
CA ASN A 122 5.99 1.36 -6.69
C ASN A 122 5.71 0.02 -6.03
N LEU A 123 5.34 -0.99 -6.83
CA LEU A 123 5.02 -2.32 -6.34
C LEU A 123 5.69 -3.37 -7.20
N PHE A 124 6.36 -4.32 -6.55
CA PHE A 124 7.07 -5.43 -7.22
C PHE A 124 8.10 -4.96 -8.26
N GLY A 125 8.77 -3.84 -7.99
CA GLY A 125 9.77 -3.25 -8.88
C GLY A 125 9.19 -2.58 -10.14
N LYS A 126 7.87 -2.37 -10.19
CA LYS A 126 7.21 -1.61 -11.26
C LYS A 126 6.71 -0.29 -10.72
N GLU A 127 7.01 0.78 -11.45
CA GLU A 127 6.52 2.12 -11.18
C GLU A 127 5.31 2.44 -12.06
N LYS A 128 4.29 3.08 -11.49
CA LYS A 128 3.13 3.59 -12.22
C LYS A 128 2.69 4.93 -11.66
N ILE A 129 2.56 5.92 -12.55
CA ILE A 129 2.01 7.23 -12.21
C ILE A 129 0.57 7.34 -12.72
N ILE A 130 -0.32 7.83 -11.87
CA ILE A 130 -1.73 8.09 -12.15
C ILE A 130 -2.03 9.52 -11.73
N HIS A 131 -2.64 10.29 -12.63
CA HIS A 131 -3.10 11.65 -12.33
C HIS A 131 -4.61 11.63 -12.15
N SER A 132 -5.10 12.18 -11.04
CA SER A 132 -6.52 12.45 -10.83
C SER A 132 -6.99 13.54 -11.83
N PRO A 133 -8.17 13.43 -12.48
CA PRO A 133 -9.27 12.51 -12.16
C PRO A 133 -9.25 11.12 -12.88
N GLY A 134 -8.07 10.57 -13.13
CA GLY A 134 -7.92 9.19 -13.59
C GLY A 134 -8.09 8.17 -12.46
N CYS A 135 -9.02 7.23 -12.63
CA CYS A 135 -9.28 6.14 -11.67
C CYS A 135 -9.74 6.60 -10.26
N ASP A 136 -10.50 7.70 -10.21
CA ASP A 136 -10.97 8.38 -8.99
C ASP A 136 -11.57 7.48 -7.92
N GLU A 137 -12.41 6.51 -8.30
CA GLU A 137 -13.04 5.65 -7.30
C GLU A 137 -12.01 4.84 -6.52
N ALA A 138 -10.96 4.37 -7.18
CA ALA A 138 -9.92 3.56 -6.58
C ALA A 138 -8.90 4.42 -5.82
N THR A 139 -8.48 5.56 -6.38
CA THR A 139 -7.58 6.50 -5.69
C THR A 139 -8.24 7.11 -4.46
N LYS A 140 -9.55 7.43 -4.52
CA LYS A 140 -10.32 7.90 -3.35
C LYS A 140 -10.45 6.84 -2.25
N LYS A 141 -10.56 5.55 -2.60
CA LYS A 141 -10.52 4.47 -1.58
C LYS A 141 -9.18 4.45 -0.85
N ILE A 142 -8.08 4.64 -1.58
CA ILE A 142 -6.72 4.72 -0.99
C ILE A 142 -6.60 5.95 -0.09
N ASP A 143 -7.09 7.12 -0.55
CA ASP A 143 -7.11 8.33 0.27
C ASP A 143 -7.86 8.12 1.58
N ASN A 144 -9.05 7.52 1.54
CA ASN A 144 -9.84 7.25 2.75
C ASN A 144 -9.11 6.33 3.73
N LEU A 145 -8.34 5.35 3.24
CA LEU A 145 -7.53 4.47 4.09
C LEU A 145 -6.39 5.24 4.77
N ILE A 146 -5.77 6.19 4.08
CA ILE A 146 -4.68 7.00 4.62
C ILE A 146 -5.23 8.07 5.56
N ASP A 147 -6.15 8.90 5.09
CA ASP A 147 -6.65 10.09 5.79
C ASP A 147 -7.62 9.72 6.92
N GLY A 148 -8.46 8.71 6.73
CA GLY A 148 -9.39 8.22 7.77
C GLY A 148 -8.67 7.66 9.00
N ASN A 149 -7.42 7.22 8.83
CA ASN A 149 -6.59 6.70 9.91
C ASN A 149 -5.49 7.69 10.36
N THR A 150 -5.43 8.88 9.74
CA THR A 150 -4.48 9.95 10.09
C THR A 150 -5.16 11.29 10.41
N ALA A 151 -6.49 11.26 10.61
CA ALA A 151 -7.40 12.42 10.70
C ALA A 151 -7.03 13.49 11.74
N GLN A 152 -6.08 13.24 12.65
CA GLN A 152 -5.59 14.25 13.59
C GLN A 152 -4.55 15.23 13.02
N ALA A 153 -3.89 14.97 11.89
CA ALA A 153 -2.79 15.82 11.42
C ALA A 153 -3.12 16.72 10.21
N ARG A 154 -3.93 16.24 9.26
CA ARG A 154 -4.17 16.96 7.99
C ARG A 154 -5.00 18.23 8.16
N TRP A 155 -6.00 18.22 9.04
CA TRP A 155 -6.79 19.40 9.37
C TRP A 155 -5.97 20.48 10.07
N VAL A 156 -4.97 20.10 10.89
CA VAL A 156 -4.11 21.06 11.61
C VAL A 156 -3.25 21.87 10.64
N LEU A 157 -2.74 21.26 9.57
CA LEU A 157 -1.96 21.95 8.54
C LEU A 157 -2.82 22.84 7.65
N LEU A 158 -3.95 22.32 7.15
CA LEU A 158 -4.85 23.06 6.27
C LEU A 158 -5.51 24.25 6.98
N PHE A 159 -5.97 24.09 8.23
CA PHE A 159 -6.58 25.20 8.97
C PHE A 159 -5.57 26.25 9.44
N LYS A 160 -4.33 25.88 9.79
CA LYS A 160 -3.32 26.90 10.17
C LYS A 160 -2.97 27.81 9.00
N ASN A 161 -2.82 27.28 7.79
CA ASN A 161 -2.53 28.12 6.62
C ASN A 161 -3.72 29.00 6.23
N ILE A 162 -4.97 28.55 6.42
CA ILE A 162 -6.17 29.39 6.19
C ILE A 162 -6.27 30.52 7.23
N PHE A 163 -5.97 30.26 8.50
CA PHE A 163 -6.04 31.29 9.55
C PHE A 163 -4.87 32.28 9.53
N SER A 164 -3.73 31.91 8.92
CA SER A 164 -2.60 32.84 8.72
C SER A 164 -2.89 33.93 7.68
N PHE A 165 -4.00 33.83 6.95
CA PHE A 165 -4.46 34.81 5.98
C PHE A 165 -5.54 35.78 6.53
N LEU A 166 -6.01 35.56 7.77
CA LEU A 166 -7.07 36.35 8.41
C LEU A 166 -6.58 37.31 9.50
N PHE A 167 -5.27 37.48 9.67
CA PHE A 167 -4.64 38.46 10.57
C PHE A 167 -3.48 39.17 9.89
#